data_AF-A0A379U095-F1
#
_entry.id   AF-A0A379U095-F1
#
_cell.length_a   1.000
_cell.length_b   1.000
_cell.length_c   1.000
_cell.angle_alpha   90.00
_cell.angle_beta   90.00
_cell.angle_gamma   90.00
#
_symmetry.space_group_name_H-M   'P 1'
#
loop_
_entity.id
_entity.type
_entity.pdbx_description
1 polymer ?
#
loop_
_entity_poly.entity_id
_entity_poly.type
_entity_poly.pdbx_seq_one_letter_code
_entity_poly.pdbx_strand_id
1 'polypeptide(L)'
;MAQVINTNSLSLLTQNNLNKSQSALGTAIERLSSGLRINSAKDDAAGQAIANRFTANIKGLTQASRNANDGISIAQTTEGALNEINNNLQRVRELAVQSANSTNSQSDLDSIQAEITQRLNEIDRVSGQTQFNGVKVLAQDNTLTIQVGANDGETIDIDLKQINSQTLGLDTLNVQKKYDVKSEAVKSGGGATLSTTGLNDAALKTGVGGATSGTAAIKDNKVFFDATDNKYFIEVEGLTAGDAAKNGVYEVSVADDGTVTMPATTKVAGGMPATAAAVTETQPKTCSSQY
;
A
#
# COMPACT_ATOMS: atom_id res chain seq x y z
N MET A 1 -55.99 -94.54 -25.75
CA MET A 1 -55.48 -93.54 -24.78
C MET A 1 -54.85 -94.31 -23.63
N ALA A 2 -53.57 -94.11 -23.35
CA ALA A 2 -52.91 -94.80 -22.23
C ALA A 2 -53.37 -94.16 -20.90
N GLN A 3 -54.11 -94.91 -20.09
CA GLN A 3 -54.46 -94.51 -18.73
C GLN A 3 -53.34 -94.98 -17.79
N VAL A 4 -52.45 -94.05 -17.44
CA VAL A 4 -51.38 -94.28 -16.46
C VAL A 4 -51.71 -93.43 -15.24
N ILE A 5 -51.98 -94.05 -14.10
CA ILE A 5 -52.52 -93.37 -12.91
C ILE A 5 -51.41 -92.65 -12.12
N ASN A 6 -50.20 -93.19 -12.11
CA ASN A 6 -49.08 -92.65 -11.32
C ASN A 6 -48.46 -91.37 -11.91
N THR A 7 -48.72 -91.07 -13.19
CA THR A 7 -48.22 -89.86 -13.85
C THR A 7 -49.29 -89.29 -14.78
N ASN A 8 -50.03 -88.30 -14.28
CA ASN A 8 -51.11 -87.67 -15.03
C ASN A 8 -50.57 -86.58 -15.96
N SER A 9 -50.36 -86.93 -17.23
CA SER A 9 -49.82 -86.02 -18.26
C SER A 9 -50.71 -84.80 -18.52
N LEU A 10 -52.04 -84.92 -18.38
CA LEU A 10 -52.98 -83.79 -18.54
C LEU A 10 -52.81 -82.76 -17.40
N SER A 11 -52.56 -83.24 -16.18
CA SER A 11 -52.25 -82.38 -15.03
C SER A 11 -50.93 -81.63 -15.21
N LEU A 12 -49.86 -82.31 -15.65
CA LEU A 12 -48.58 -81.66 -15.95
C LEU A 12 -48.69 -80.57 -17.04
N LEU A 13 -49.43 -80.84 -18.11
CA LEU A 13 -49.66 -79.86 -19.18
C LEU A 13 -50.42 -78.63 -18.65
N THR A 14 -51.45 -78.86 -17.83
CA THR A 14 -52.24 -77.80 -17.21
C THR A 14 -51.38 -76.95 -16.27
N GLN A 15 -50.52 -77.58 -15.47
CA GLN A 15 -49.61 -76.89 -14.55
C GLN A 15 -48.54 -76.07 -15.29
N ASN A 16 -48.00 -76.58 -16.41
CA ASN A 16 -47.06 -75.83 -17.25
C ASN A 16 -47.73 -74.59 -17.87
N ASN A 17 -48.95 -74.72 -18.40
CA ASN A 17 -49.72 -73.60 -18.91
C ASN A 17 -50.05 -72.56 -17.81
N LEU A 18 -50.38 -73.00 -16.59
CA LEU A 18 -50.61 -72.11 -15.45
C LEU A 18 -49.35 -71.32 -15.10
N ASN A 19 -48.19 -71.98 -15.01
CA ASN A 19 -46.91 -71.31 -14.75
C ASN A 19 -46.56 -70.25 -15.82
N LYS A 20 -46.89 -70.54 -17.10
CA LYS A 20 -46.71 -69.56 -18.20
C LYS A 20 -47.61 -68.34 -18.03
N SER A 21 -48.88 -68.54 -17.69
CA SER A 21 -49.83 -67.44 -17.41
C SER A 21 -49.42 -66.63 -16.19
N GLN A 22 -48.94 -67.28 -15.13
CA GLN A 22 -48.50 -66.61 -13.91
C GLN A 22 -47.22 -65.78 -14.15
N SER A 23 -46.30 -66.28 -14.98
CA SER A 23 -45.12 -65.52 -15.41
C SER A 23 -45.49 -64.28 -16.23
N ALA A 24 -46.42 -64.42 -17.18
CA ALA A 24 -46.90 -63.29 -18.00
C ALA A 24 -47.64 -62.24 -17.15
N LEU A 25 -48.47 -62.67 -16.19
CA LEU A 25 -49.13 -61.78 -15.24
C LEU A 25 -48.11 -61.05 -14.35
N GLY A 26 -47.08 -61.74 -13.87
CA GLY A 26 -45.98 -61.13 -13.11
C GLY A 26 -45.30 -59.99 -13.85
N THR A 27 -44.94 -60.21 -15.12
CA THR A 27 -44.36 -59.15 -15.97
C THR A 27 -45.34 -58.00 -16.22
N ALA A 28 -46.64 -58.30 -16.40
CA ALA A 28 -47.65 -57.24 -16.56
C ALA A 28 -47.79 -56.38 -15.30
N ILE A 29 -47.77 -56.99 -14.11
CA ILE A 29 -47.79 -56.28 -12.82
C ILE A 29 -46.53 -55.44 -12.64
N GLU A 30 -45.35 -55.96 -12.99
CA GLU A 30 -44.08 -55.22 -12.92
C GLU A 30 -44.09 -53.97 -13.81
N ARG A 31 -44.57 -54.11 -15.06
CA ARG A 31 -44.73 -52.98 -15.99
C ARG A 31 -45.78 -51.98 -15.51
N LEU A 32 -46.88 -52.45 -14.93
CA LEU A 32 -47.92 -51.57 -14.39
C LEU A 32 -47.44 -50.81 -13.15
N SER A 33 -46.67 -51.47 -12.27
CA SER A 33 -46.13 -50.86 -11.05
C SER A 33 -45.02 -49.85 -11.34
N SER A 34 -44.19 -50.10 -12.35
CA SER A 34 -43.10 -49.20 -12.76
C SER A 34 -43.58 -48.09 -13.70
N GLY A 35 -44.69 -48.31 -14.42
CA GLY A 35 -45.11 -47.47 -15.54
C GLY A 35 -44.21 -47.58 -16.77
N LEU A 36 -43.20 -48.46 -16.77
CA LEU A 36 -42.22 -48.63 -17.84
C LEU A 36 -42.47 -49.94 -18.57
N ARG A 37 -42.46 -49.89 -19.91
CA ARG A 37 -42.60 -51.08 -20.76
C ARG A 37 -41.36 -51.99 -20.71
N ILE A 38 -40.18 -51.40 -20.51
CA ILE A 38 -38.88 -52.09 -20.46
C ILE A 38 -38.32 -51.89 -19.05
N ASN A 39 -38.34 -52.94 -18.23
CA ASN A 39 -37.79 -52.90 -16.87
C ASN A 39 -36.42 -53.58 -16.78
N SER A 40 -36.14 -54.53 -17.67
CA SER A 40 -34.88 -55.29 -17.67
C SER A 40 -34.34 -55.54 -19.09
N ALA A 41 -33.07 -55.92 -19.17
CA ALA A 41 -32.41 -56.32 -20.43
C ALA A 41 -33.06 -57.55 -21.08
N LYS A 42 -33.78 -58.36 -20.30
CA LYS A 42 -34.51 -59.54 -20.77
C LYS A 42 -35.74 -59.15 -21.61
N ASP A 43 -36.34 -57.98 -21.35
CA ASP A 43 -37.52 -57.52 -22.07
C ASP A 43 -37.18 -57.03 -23.49
N ASP A 44 -36.14 -56.20 -23.61
CA ASP A 44 -35.64 -55.65 -24.87
C ASP A 44 -34.24 -55.05 -24.67
N ALA A 45 -33.19 -55.81 -25.02
CA ALA A 45 -31.81 -55.37 -24.85
C ALA A 45 -31.46 -54.14 -25.72
N ALA A 46 -32.01 -54.06 -26.94
CA ALA A 46 -31.76 -52.92 -27.83
C ALA A 46 -32.50 -51.67 -27.34
N GLY A 47 -33.77 -51.83 -26.94
CA GLY A 47 -34.57 -50.77 -26.35
C GLY A 47 -33.95 -50.22 -25.06
N GLN A 48 -33.42 -51.09 -24.19
CA GLN A 48 -32.72 -50.66 -22.98
C GLN A 48 -31.41 -49.93 -23.29
N ALA A 49 -30.62 -50.39 -24.27
CA ALA A 49 -29.39 -49.71 -24.67
C ALA A 49 -29.66 -48.29 -25.20
N ILE A 50 -30.70 -48.13 -26.03
CA ILE A 50 -31.13 -46.82 -26.54
C ILE A 50 -31.65 -45.93 -25.40
N ALA A 51 -32.47 -46.48 -24.50
CA ALA A 51 -32.99 -45.75 -23.34
C ALA A 51 -31.88 -45.28 -22.39
N ASN A 52 -30.85 -46.10 -22.17
CA ASN A 52 -29.67 -45.72 -21.38
C ASN A 52 -28.91 -44.57 -22.04
N ARG A 53 -28.69 -44.63 -23.36
CA ARG A 53 -28.05 -43.54 -24.11
C ARG A 53 -28.84 -42.24 -24.02
N PHE A 54 -30.16 -42.30 -24.19
CA PHE A 54 -31.00 -41.10 -24.04
C PHE A 54 -31.01 -40.59 -22.60
N THR A 55 -31.02 -41.47 -21.61
CA THR A 55 -30.93 -41.08 -20.20
C THR A 55 -29.61 -40.36 -19.90
N ALA A 56 -28.49 -40.86 -20.44
CA ALA A 56 -27.19 -40.21 -20.33
C ALA A 56 -27.21 -38.82 -20.98
N ASN A 57 -27.74 -38.72 -22.21
CA ASN A 57 -27.85 -37.43 -22.90
C ASN A 57 -28.77 -36.45 -22.17
N ILE A 58 -29.93 -36.87 -21.67
CA ILE A 58 -30.85 -36.01 -20.91
C ILE A 58 -30.17 -35.48 -19.65
N LYS A 59 -29.48 -36.34 -18.89
CA LYS A 59 -28.73 -35.92 -17.69
C LYS A 59 -27.58 -35.00 -18.06
N GLY A 60 -26.84 -35.30 -19.13
CA GLY A 60 -25.77 -34.48 -19.67
C GLY A 60 -26.25 -33.07 -20.03
N LEU A 61 -27.30 -32.97 -20.85
CA LEU A 61 -27.91 -31.69 -21.25
C LEU A 61 -28.47 -30.91 -20.06
N THR A 62 -29.07 -31.60 -19.07
CA THR A 62 -29.56 -30.95 -17.85
C THR A 62 -28.42 -30.33 -17.04
N GLN A 63 -27.28 -31.00 -16.95
CA GLN A 63 -26.09 -30.44 -16.31
C GLN A 63 -25.49 -29.31 -17.15
N ALA A 64 -25.40 -29.49 -18.46
CA ALA A 64 -24.89 -28.49 -19.38
C ALA A 64 -25.70 -27.18 -19.33
N SER A 65 -27.02 -27.27 -19.17
CA SER A 65 -27.87 -26.10 -18.94
C SER A 65 -27.51 -25.37 -17.64
N ARG A 66 -27.17 -26.08 -16.56
CA ARG A 66 -26.67 -25.44 -15.33
C ARG A 66 -25.32 -24.77 -15.55
N ASN A 67 -24.38 -25.44 -16.22
CA ASN A 67 -23.09 -24.85 -16.57
C ASN A 67 -23.25 -23.58 -17.43
N ALA A 68 -24.19 -23.57 -18.38
CA ALA A 68 -24.47 -22.39 -19.19
C ALA A 68 -24.99 -21.21 -18.35
N ASN A 69 -25.80 -21.47 -17.31
CA ASN A 69 -26.25 -20.41 -16.39
C ASN A 69 -25.09 -19.85 -15.55
N ASP A 70 -24.09 -20.67 -15.19
CA ASP A 70 -22.86 -20.17 -14.56
C ASP A 70 -22.08 -19.27 -15.52
N GLY A 71 -22.03 -19.63 -16.81
CA GLY A 71 -21.49 -18.80 -17.89
C GLY A 71 -22.18 -17.44 -18.04
N ILE A 72 -23.51 -17.41 -17.92
CA ILE A 72 -24.27 -16.16 -17.91
C ILE A 72 -23.93 -15.33 -16.67
N SER A 73 -23.85 -15.98 -15.51
CA SER A 73 -23.59 -15.30 -14.23
C SER A 73 -22.20 -14.65 -14.18
N ILE A 74 -21.18 -15.32 -14.73
CA ILE A 74 -19.84 -14.74 -14.82
C ILE A 74 -19.79 -13.59 -15.83
N ALA A 75 -20.48 -13.71 -16.96
CA ALA A 75 -20.58 -12.63 -17.94
C ALA A 75 -21.25 -11.40 -17.34
N GLN A 76 -22.37 -11.56 -16.63
CA GLN A 76 -23.07 -10.46 -15.95
C GLN A 76 -22.25 -9.83 -14.84
N THR A 77 -21.52 -10.62 -14.05
CA THR A 77 -20.62 -10.10 -13.01
C THR A 77 -19.50 -9.26 -13.62
N THR A 78 -18.94 -9.73 -14.74
CA THR A 78 -17.90 -9.02 -15.49
C THR A 78 -18.46 -7.74 -16.12
N GLU A 79 -19.65 -7.80 -16.72
CA GLU A 79 -20.34 -6.65 -17.33
C GLU A 79 -20.66 -5.57 -16.29
N GLY A 80 -21.15 -5.94 -15.10
CA GLY A 80 -21.41 -5.00 -14.02
C GLY A 80 -20.14 -4.24 -13.59
N ALA A 81 -19.02 -4.95 -13.46
CA ALA A 81 -17.73 -4.32 -13.15
C ALA A 81 -17.21 -3.43 -14.29
N LEU A 82 -17.39 -3.85 -15.55
CA LEU A 82 -17.02 -3.04 -16.72
C LEU A 82 -17.87 -1.77 -16.83
N ASN A 83 -19.14 -1.80 -16.43
CA ASN A 83 -19.98 -0.60 -16.38
C ASN A 83 -19.47 0.41 -15.35
N GLU A 84 -19.03 -0.04 -14.17
CA GLU A 84 -18.39 0.83 -13.18
C GLU A 84 -17.07 1.42 -13.68
N ILE A 85 -16.24 0.62 -14.37
CA ILE A 85 -15.02 1.11 -15.02
C ILE A 85 -15.37 2.15 -16.09
N ASN A 86 -16.40 1.92 -16.90
CA ASN A 86 -16.85 2.86 -17.92
C ASN A 86 -17.29 4.21 -17.31
N ASN A 87 -18.07 4.19 -16.23
CA ASN A 87 -18.49 5.39 -15.51
C ASN A 87 -17.28 6.20 -14.99
N ASN A 88 -16.29 5.52 -14.39
CA ASN A 88 -15.07 6.18 -13.94
C ASN A 88 -14.26 6.78 -15.11
N LEU A 89 -14.16 6.07 -16.23
CA LEU A 89 -13.48 6.58 -17.43
C LEU A 89 -14.19 7.78 -18.06
N GLN A 90 -15.53 7.80 -18.06
CA GLN A 90 -16.28 8.98 -18.51
C GLN A 90 -15.98 10.20 -17.64
N ARG A 91 -15.92 10.02 -16.30
CA ARG A 91 -15.53 11.10 -15.39
C ARG A 91 -14.09 11.56 -15.60
N VAL A 92 -13.14 10.64 -15.78
CA VAL A 92 -11.74 10.98 -16.12
C VAL A 92 -11.67 11.78 -17.43
N ARG A 93 -12.47 11.41 -18.43
CA ARG A 93 -12.54 12.14 -19.70
C ARG A 93 -13.10 13.55 -19.51
N GLU A 94 -14.13 13.73 -18.70
CA GLU A 94 -14.68 15.04 -18.35
C GLU A 94 -13.62 15.92 -17.67
N LEU A 95 -12.93 15.37 -16.68
CA LEU A 95 -11.84 16.04 -15.96
C LEU A 95 -10.68 16.41 -16.89
N ALA A 96 -10.33 15.54 -17.84
CA ALA A 96 -9.31 15.82 -18.85
C ALA A 96 -9.72 17.01 -19.73
N VAL A 97 -10.98 17.05 -20.20
CA VAL A 97 -11.52 18.19 -20.96
C VAL A 97 -11.54 19.46 -20.12
N GLN A 98 -11.93 19.38 -18.84
CA GLN A 98 -11.91 20.51 -17.92
C GLN A 98 -10.49 21.05 -17.71
N SER A 99 -9.50 20.17 -17.57
CA SER A 99 -8.09 20.52 -17.34
C SER A 99 -7.44 21.23 -18.52
N ALA A 100 -7.95 21.00 -19.75
CA ALA A 100 -7.41 21.57 -20.98
C ALA A 100 -7.61 23.09 -21.10
N ASN A 101 -8.42 23.71 -20.23
CA ASN A 101 -8.62 25.15 -20.21
C ASN A 101 -7.40 25.88 -19.62
N SER A 102 -6.87 26.86 -20.36
CA SER A 102 -5.70 27.65 -19.93
C SER A 102 -5.97 28.60 -18.76
N THR A 103 -7.24 28.80 -18.40
CA THR A 103 -7.66 29.62 -17.25
C THR A 103 -7.53 28.91 -15.91
N ASN A 104 -7.31 27.59 -15.91
CA ASN A 104 -7.11 26.83 -14.67
C ASN A 104 -5.79 27.23 -14.01
N SER A 105 -5.82 27.45 -12.70
CA SER A 105 -4.62 27.62 -11.91
C SER A 105 -3.92 26.27 -11.68
N GLN A 106 -2.66 26.30 -11.24
CA GLN A 106 -1.95 25.06 -10.94
C GLN A 106 -2.59 24.28 -9.78
N SER A 107 -3.12 24.95 -8.76
CA SER A 107 -3.87 24.31 -7.67
C SER A 107 -5.16 23.63 -8.15
N ASP A 108 -5.80 24.18 -9.19
CA ASP A 108 -6.97 23.53 -9.80
C ASP A 108 -6.54 22.26 -10.53
N LEU A 109 -5.44 22.30 -11.28
CA LEU A 109 -4.89 21.13 -11.97
C LEU A 109 -4.44 20.04 -10.99
N ASP A 110 -3.86 20.41 -9.84
CA ASP A 110 -3.50 19.46 -8.80
C ASP A 110 -4.73 18.77 -8.20
N SER A 111 -5.81 19.53 -7.98
CA SER A 111 -7.08 18.99 -7.48
C SER A 111 -7.75 18.06 -8.50
N ILE A 112 -7.76 18.44 -9.78
CA ILE A 112 -8.27 17.61 -10.88
C ILE A 112 -7.43 16.33 -10.99
N GLN A 113 -6.10 16.42 -10.91
CA GLN A 113 -5.23 15.25 -10.97
C GLN A 113 -5.44 14.31 -9.78
N ALA A 114 -5.67 14.85 -8.58
CA ALA A 114 -6.01 14.04 -7.42
C ALA A 114 -7.31 13.24 -7.65
N GLU A 115 -8.35 13.86 -8.23
CA GLU A 115 -9.58 13.15 -8.59
C GLU A 115 -9.33 12.09 -9.67
N ILE A 116 -8.60 12.41 -10.75
CA ILE A 116 -8.23 11.44 -11.81
C ILE A 116 -7.51 10.24 -11.19
N THR A 117 -6.56 10.48 -10.30
CA THR A 117 -5.77 9.43 -9.63
C THR A 117 -6.68 8.53 -8.76
N GLN A 118 -7.65 9.10 -8.05
CA GLN A 118 -8.65 8.33 -7.30
C GLN A 118 -9.51 7.46 -8.20
N ARG A 119 -9.94 7.97 -9.37
CA ARG A 119 -10.73 7.21 -10.35
C ARG A 119 -9.93 6.07 -10.97
N LEU A 120 -8.65 6.29 -11.30
CA LEU A 120 -7.76 5.24 -11.81
C LEU A 120 -7.49 4.16 -10.75
N ASN A 121 -7.25 4.55 -9.49
CA ASN A 121 -7.10 3.61 -8.39
C ASN A 121 -8.38 2.78 -8.16
N GLU A 122 -9.55 3.38 -8.35
CA GLU A 122 -10.82 2.67 -8.24
C GLU A 122 -11.02 1.66 -9.38
N ILE A 123 -10.63 2.01 -10.62
CA ILE A 123 -10.59 1.07 -11.74
C ILE A 123 -9.69 -0.13 -11.41
N ASP A 124 -8.49 0.12 -10.88
CA ASP A 124 -7.55 -0.94 -10.49
C ASP A 124 -8.09 -1.80 -9.36
N ARG A 125 -8.78 -1.20 -8.39
CA ARG A 125 -9.44 -1.90 -7.29
C ARG A 125 -10.57 -2.81 -7.81
N VAL A 126 -11.47 -2.28 -8.64
CA VAL A 126 -12.58 -3.05 -9.23
C VAL A 126 -12.03 -4.20 -10.06
N SER A 127 -11.01 -3.94 -10.88
CA SER A 127 -10.33 -4.96 -11.69
C SER A 127 -9.72 -6.09 -10.85
N GLY A 128 -8.94 -5.74 -9.82
CA GLY A 128 -8.24 -6.73 -8.98
C GLY A 128 -9.14 -7.46 -7.97
N GLN A 129 -10.29 -6.88 -7.61
CA GLN A 129 -11.14 -7.44 -6.56
C GLN A 129 -12.36 -8.19 -7.09
N THR A 130 -12.93 -7.82 -8.24
CA THR A 130 -14.14 -8.47 -8.79
C THR A 130 -13.90 -9.95 -9.03
N GLN A 131 -14.80 -10.78 -8.48
CA GLN A 131 -14.68 -12.23 -8.56
C GLN A 131 -16.02 -12.92 -8.62
N PHE A 132 -16.08 -14.02 -9.38
CA PHE A 132 -17.19 -14.96 -9.41
C PHE A 132 -16.66 -16.34 -9.01
N ASN A 133 -17.18 -16.90 -7.92
CA ASN A 133 -16.77 -18.22 -7.42
C ASN A 133 -15.24 -18.42 -7.31
N GLY A 134 -14.52 -17.41 -6.84
CA GLY A 134 -13.05 -17.42 -6.72
C GLY A 134 -12.28 -17.00 -7.98
N VAL A 135 -12.92 -16.94 -9.15
CA VAL A 135 -12.28 -16.51 -10.40
C VAL A 135 -12.26 -14.99 -10.49
N LYS A 136 -11.07 -14.42 -10.64
CA LYS A 136 -10.86 -12.98 -10.84
C LYS A 136 -11.11 -12.61 -12.30
N VAL A 137 -12.24 -11.95 -12.56
CA VAL A 137 -12.78 -11.83 -13.93
C VAL A 137 -12.10 -10.78 -14.81
N LEU A 138 -11.41 -9.80 -14.22
CA LEU A 138 -10.75 -8.69 -14.93
C LEU A 138 -9.26 -8.54 -14.59
N ALA A 139 -8.73 -9.38 -13.70
CA ALA A 139 -7.38 -9.20 -13.17
C ALA A 139 -6.29 -9.75 -14.10
N GLN A 140 -6.62 -10.71 -14.97
CA GLN A 140 -5.69 -11.39 -15.87
C GLN A 140 -6.40 -11.81 -17.16
N ASP A 141 -5.63 -11.96 -18.24
CA ASP A 141 -6.10 -12.63 -19.44
C ASP A 141 -6.32 -14.11 -19.15
N ASN A 142 -7.53 -14.60 -19.37
CA ASN A 142 -7.89 -16.00 -19.16
C ASN A 142 -9.04 -16.41 -20.08
N THR A 143 -8.99 -17.63 -20.60
CA THR A 143 -10.10 -18.20 -21.38
C THR A 143 -10.80 -19.25 -20.53
N LEU A 144 -12.08 -19.01 -20.23
CA LEU A 144 -12.91 -19.95 -19.49
C LEU A 144 -13.74 -20.79 -20.47
N THR A 145 -13.46 -22.08 -20.50
CA THR A 145 -14.17 -23.05 -21.35
C THR A 145 -15.38 -23.62 -20.60
N ILE A 146 -16.59 -23.40 -21.09
CA ILE A 146 -17.83 -23.91 -20.46
C ILE A 146 -18.44 -24.99 -21.34
N GLN A 147 -18.56 -26.21 -20.79
CA GLN A 147 -19.23 -27.34 -21.43
C GLN A 147 -20.74 -27.13 -21.44
N VAL A 148 -21.31 -26.92 -22.63
CA VAL A 148 -22.73 -26.62 -22.88
C VAL A 148 -23.47 -27.74 -23.62
N GLY A 149 -22.79 -28.83 -23.93
CA GLY A 149 -23.39 -30.02 -24.52
C GLY A 149 -23.15 -31.31 -23.74
N ALA A 150 -23.73 -32.40 -24.21
CA ALA A 150 -23.63 -33.72 -23.58
C ALA A 150 -22.40 -34.52 -24.01
N ASN A 151 -21.75 -34.14 -25.12
CA ASN A 151 -20.55 -34.78 -25.63
C ASN A 151 -19.32 -33.91 -25.37
N ASP A 152 -18.17 -34.55 -25.17
CA ASP A 152 -16.90 -33.85 -24.93
C ASP A 152 -16.56 -32.87 -26.07
N GLY A 153 -16.15 -31.66 -25.71
CA GLY A 153 -15.76 -30.62 -26.67
C GLY A 153 -16.92 -29.74 -27.17
N GLU A 154 -18.15 -29.99 -26.75
CA GLU A 154 -19.28 -29.08 -26.96
C GLU A 154 -19.20 -27.90 -25.96
N THR A 155 -18.21 -27.02 -26.16
CA THR A 155 -17.88 -25.90 -25.26
C THR A 155 -18.13 -24.52 -25.88
N ILE A 156 -18.33 -23.53 -25.01
CA ILE A 156 -18.28 -22.11 -25.34
C ILE A 156 -17.18 -21.47 -24.50
N ASP A 157 -16.32 -20.71 -25.16
CA ASP A 157 -15.21 -20.03 -24.51
C ASP A 157 -15.59 -18.59 -24.17
N ILE A 158 -15.26 -18.17 -22.95
CA ILE A 158 -15.38 -16.79 -22.49
C ILE A 158 -13.97 -16.24 -22.32
N ASP A 159 -13.59 -15.32 -23.20
CA ASP A 159 -12.30 -14.65 -23.15
C ASP A 159 -12.35 -13.46 -22.20
N LEU A 160 -11.79 -13.66 -21.02
CA LEU A 160 -11.56 -12.61 -20.03
C LEU A 160 -10.24 -11.90 -20.34
N LYS A 161 -10.24 -10.58 -20.16
CA LYS A 161 -9.09 -9.71 -20.40
C LYS A 161 -8.72 -8.96 -19.16
N GLN A 162 -7.42 -8.73 -18.99
CA GLN A 162 -6.91 -7.84 -17.97
C GLN A 162 -7.28 -6.39 -18.30
N ILE A 163 -8.11 -5.78 -17.47
CA ILE A 163 -8.52 -4.38 -17.63
C ILE A 163 -8.11 -3.60 -16.38
N ASN A 164 -7.02 -2.86 -16.44
CA ASN A 164 -6.55 -1.97 -15.37
C ASN A 164 -5.98 -0.68 -15.98
N SER A 165 -5.56 0.26 -15.15
CA SER A 165 -5.01 1.55 -15.60
C SER A 165 -3.79 1.37 -16.51
N GLN A 166 -2.97 0.33 -16.29
CA GLN A 166 -1.80 0.02 -17.11
C GLN A 166 -2.19 -0.55 -18.48
N THR A 167 -3.07 -1.55 -18.56
CA THR A 167 -3.50 -2.16 -19.83
C THR A 167 -4.36 -1.22 -20.66
N LEU A 168 -5.03 -0.26 -20.03
CA LEU A 168 -5.72 0.84 -20.70
C LEU A 168 -4.78 1.99 -21.13
N GLY A 169 -3.52 1.97 -20.70
CA GLY A 169 -2.51 2.98 -21.04
C GLY A 169 -2.74 4.36 -20.38
N LEU A 170 -3.34 4.37 -19.19
CA LEU A 170 -3.72 5.58 -18.45
C LEU A 170 -2.95 5.76 -17.14
N ASP A 171 -2.07 4.83 -16.78
CA ASP A 171 -1.26 4.88 -15.55
C ASP A 171 -0.36 6.13 -15.45
N THR A 172 0.12 6.63 -16.59
CA THR A 172 0.92 7.86 -16.66
C THR A 172 0.09 9.12 -16.96
N LEU A 173 -1.25 9.04 -16.94
CA LEU A 173 -2.11 10.18 -17.23
C LEU A 173 -1.88 11.30 -16.19
N ASN A 174 -1.34 12.43 -16.65
CA ASN A 174 -1.05 13.57 -15.79
C ASN A 174 -1.48 14.89 -16.47
N VAL A 175 -2.23 15.73 -15.75
CA VAL A 175 -2.70 17.05 -16.20
C VAL A 175 -2.03 18.22 -15.48
N GLN A 176 -1.09 17.95 -14.57
CA GLN A 176 -0.39 18.97 -13.80
C GLN A 176 0.71 19.62 -14.64
N LYS A 177 1.09 20.86 -14.28
CA LYS A 177 2.31 21.51 -14.79
C LYS A 177 3.36 21.63 -13.69
N LYS A 178 4.60 21.94 -14.09
CA LYS A 178 5.71 22.10 -13.15
C LYS A 178 5.54 23.38 -12.31
N TYR A 179 5.78 23.27 -11.00
CA TYR A 179 5.93 24.42 -10.11
C TYR A 179 7.34 25.03 -10.19
N ASP A 180 7.43 26.34 -9.96
CA ASP A 180 8.69 27.02 -9.64
C ASP A 180 9.00 26.79 -8.16
N VAL A 181 9.77 25.72 -7.88
CA VAL A 181 10.13 25.32 -6.52
C VAL A 181 11.32 26.13 -6.05
N LYS A 182 11.12 26.97 -5.03
CA LYS A 182 12.18 27.71 -4.33
C LYS A 182 12.36 27.17 -2.92
N SER A 183 13.60 27.10 -2.46
CA SER A 183 13.94 26.73 -1.08
C SER A 183 14.65 27.89 -0.39
N GLU A 184 14.27 28.18 0.85
CA GLU A 184 14.98 29.13 1.71
C GLU A 184 15.77 28.37 2.78
N ALA A 185 16.97 28.86 3.09
CA ALA A 185 17.80 28.29 4.14
C ALA A 185 17.16 28.57 5.51
N VAL A 186 16.86 27.51 6.25
CA VAL A 186 16.41 27.62 7.64
C VAL A 186 17.60 28.08 8.49
N LYS A 187 17.60 29.35 8.93
CA LYS A 187 18.60 29.87 9.86
C LYS A 187 18.27 29.37 11.27
N SER A 188 19.15 28.55 11.86
CA SER A 188 19.08 28.23 13.29
C SER A 188 19.56 29.45 14.09
N GLY A 189 18.77 29.92 15.05
CA GLY A 189 19.10 31.04 15.93
C GLY A 189 20.10 30.68 17.03
N GLY A 190 21.31 30.27 16.67
CA GLY A 190 22.47 30.16 17.57
C GLY A 190 23.52 31.20 17.21
N GLY A 191 24.15 31.81 18.19
CA GLY A 191 25.25 32.75 17.97
C GLY A 191 26.46 32.04 17.37
N ALA A 192 27.42 32.80 16.83
CA ALA A 192 28.69 32.22 16.41
C ALA A 192 29.40 31.58 17.60
N THR A 193 30.01 30.41 17.42
CA THR A 193 30.76 29.71 18.48
C THR A 193 31.92 30.59 18.97
N LEU A 194 32.06 30.74 20.28
CA LEU A 194 33.13 31.53 20.88
C LEU A 194 34.49 30.85 20.67
N SER A 195 35.42 31.54 20.04
CA SER A 195 36.77 31.05 19.76
C SER A 195 37.82 31.84 20.55
N THR A 196 38.48 31.15 21.48
CA THR A 196 39.60 31.69 22.28
C THR A 196 40.97 31.35 21.72
N THR A 197 41.03 30.73 20.53
CA THR A 197 42.29 30.28 19.89
C THR A 197 43.29 31.41 19.63
N GLY A 198 42.83 32.65 19.47
CA GLY A 198 43.67 33.85 19.34
C GLY A 198 44.32 34.32 20.66
N LEU A 199 43.87 33.83 21.81
CA LEU A 199 44.38 34.17 23.14
C LEU A 199 45.43 33.16 23.61
N ASN A 200 46.53 33.07 22.86
CA ASN A 200 47.70 32.29 23.25
C ASN A 200 48.48 32.96 24.39
N ASP A 201 49.50 32.27 24.93
CA ASP A 201 50.35 32.77 26.03
C ASP A 201 50.88 34.19 25.78
N ALA A 202 51.35 34.50 24.57
CA ALA A 202 51.86 35.83 24.22
C ALA A 202 50.77 36.92 24.23
N ALA A 203 49.59 36.60 23.68
CA ALA A 203 48.44 37.50 23.65
C ALA A 203 47.90 37.77 25.06
N LEU A 204 47.77 36.72 25.88
CA LEU A 204 47.34 36.86 27.28
C LEU A 204 48.35 37.66 28.11
N LYS A 205 49.65 37.38 27.98
CA LYS A 205 50.72 38.14 28.66
C LYS A 205 50.69 39.64 28.31
N THR A 206 50.39 39.96 27.05
CA THR A 206 50.22 41.35 26.60
C THR A 206 48.94 41.96 27.19
N GLY A 207 47.83 41.23 27.16
CA GLY A 207 46.54 41.67 27.69
C GLY A 207 46.54 41.98 29.19
N VAL A 208 47.28 41.20 29.99
CA VAL A 208 47.38 41.39 31.46
C VAL A 208 48.36 42.49 31.89
N GLY A 209 48.84 43.30 30.95
CA GLY A 209 49.78 44.39 31.23
C GLY A 209 51.26 44.01 31.15
N GLY A 210 51.62 43.04 30.29
CA GLY A 210 53.02 42.72 29.95
C GLY A 210 53.72 41.78 30.93
N ALA A 211 53.16 40.59 31.18
CA ALA A 211 53.79 39.57 32.02
C ALA A 211 54.97 38.88 31.29
N THR A 212 56.03 38.55 32.02
CA THR A 212 57.24 37.90 31.49
C THR A 212 57.50 36.53 32.11
N SER A 213 56.86 36.19 33.23
CA SER A 213 57.08 34.96 33.99
C SER A 213 55.85 34.04 34.02
N GLY A 214 56.06 32.74 33.77
CA GLY A 214 55.01 31.71 33.71
C GLY A 214 54.42 31.54 32.30
N THR A 215 53.40 30.68 32.18
CA THR A 215 52.67 30.44 30.92
C THR A 215 51.20 30.76 31.17
N ALA A 216 50.71 31.86 30.58
CA ALA A 216 49.33 32.28 30.71
C ALA A 216 48.40 31.36 29.91
N ALA A 217 47.32 30.93 30.55
CA ALA A 217 46.25 30.15 29.92
C ALA A 217 44.88 30.62 30.42
N ILE A 218 43.84 30.32 29.65
CA ILE A 218 42.46 30.53 30.08
C ILE A 218 42.04 29.32 30.91
N LYS A 219 41.64 29.56 32.15
CA LYS A 219 41.16 28.51 33.04
C LYS A 219 39.95 27.79 32.45
N ASP A 220 40.03 26.47 32.39
CA ASP A 220 39.04 25.57 31.77
C ASP A 220 38.66 25.89 30.31
N ASN A 221 39.38 26.78 29.60
CA ASN A 221 38.99 27.32 28.30
C ASN A 221 37.54 27.89 28.25
N LYS A 222 37.04 28.40 29.39
CA LYS A 222 35.67 28.93 29.47
C LYS A 222 35.65 30.44 29.23
N VAL A 223 34.66 30.86 28.45
CA VAL A 223 34.27 32.27 28.34
C VAL A 223 32.96 32.42 29.08
N PHE A 224 32.83 33.51 29.80
CA PHE A 224 31.64 33.81 30.56
C PHE A 224 31.00 35.09 30.07
N PHE A 225 29.68 35.15 30.11
CA PHE A 225 28.91 36.31 29.70
C PHE A 225 28.09 36.81 30.88
N ASP A 226 28.20 38.11 31.13
CA ASP A 226 27.33 38.83 32.06
C ASP A 226 26.19 39.49 31.28
N ALA A 227 24.98 39.01 31.51
CA ALA A 227 23.79 39.51 30.84
C ALA A 227 23.39 40.93 31.30
N THR A 228 23.83 41.37 32.48
CA THR A 228 23.50 42.69 33.02
C THR A 228 24.28 43.79 32.30
N ASP A 229 25.57 43.57 32.06
CA ASP A 229 26.44 44.56 31.42
C ASP A 229 26.73 44.25 29.94
N ASN A 230 26.21 43.12 29.42
CA ASN A 230 26.44 42.62 28.07
C ASN A 230 27.94 42.51 27.73
N LYS A 231 28.71 41.97 28.67
CA LYS A 231 30.18 41.85 28.62
C LYS A 231 30.63 40.41 28.75
N TYR A 232 31.77 40.11 28.14
CA TYR A 232 32.40 38.80 28.22
C TYR A 232 33.63 38.83 29.10
N PHE A 233 33.88 37.73 29.79
CA PHE A 233 34.97 37.58 30.75
C PHE A 233 35.68 36.24 30.57
N ILE A 234 36.97 36.23 30.89
CA ILE A 234 37.79 35.02 31.02
C ILE A 234 38.56 35.08 32.34
N GLU A 235 38.94 33.91 32.87
CA GLU A 235 39.88 33.81 33.99
C GLU A 235 41.24 33.35 33.47
N VAL A 236 42.29 34.14 33.72
CA VAL A 236 43.67 33.86 33.31
C VAL A 236 44.44 33.24 34.48
N GLU A 237 45.13 32.13 34.21
CA GLU A 237 45.97 31.39 35.16
C GLU A 237 47.36 31.05 34.58
N GLY A 238 48.25 30.52 35.42
CA GLY A 238 49.56 29.99 34.99
C GLY A 238 50.72 30.98 34.99
N LEU A 239 50.49 32.26 35.32
CA LEU A 239 51.57 33.23 35.60
C LEU A 239 52.20 32.97 36.96
N THR A 240 53.52 33.13 37.06
CA THR A 240 54.30 32.80 38.28
C THR A 240 55.24 33.93 38.69
N ALA A 241 55.93 33.77 39.81
CA ALA A 241 56.88 34.74 40.36
C ALA A 241 56.28 36.16 40.49
N GLY A 242 56.98 37.20 40.03
CA GLY A 242 56.54 38.59 40.11
C GLY A 242 55.25 38.92 39.34
N ASP A 243 54.77 37.99 38.48
CA ASP A 243 53.55 38.14 37.70
C ASP A 243 52.35 37.38 38.27
N ALA A 244 52.52 36.62 39.37
CA ALA A 244 51.44 35.80 39.94
C ALA A 244 50.21 36.62 40.36
N ALA A 245 50.39 37.89 40.75
CA ALA A 245 49.29 38.80 41.09
C ALA A 245 48.38 39.14 39.89
N LYS A 246 48.87 38.93 38.66
CA LYS A 246 48.15 39.15 37.41
C LYS A 246 47.23 37.98 37.03
N ASN A 247 47.28 36.83 37.71
CA ASN A 247 46.26 35.79 37.53
C ASN A 247 44.90 36.29 38.05
N GLY A 248 43.81 36.02 37.32
CA GLY A 248 42.47 36.46 37.69
C GLY A 248 41.56 36.76 36.50
N VAL A 249 40.44 37.43 36.76
CA VAL A 249 39.40 37.68 35.75
C VAL A 249 39.66 38.96 34.97
N TYR A 250 39.47 38.88 33.64
CA TYR A 250 39.64 39.98 32.69
C TYR A 250 38.42 40.07 31.77
N GLU A 251 38.05 41.29 31.41
CA GLU A 251 37.05 41.57 30.38
C GLU A 251 37.65 41.33 28.99
N VAL A 252 36.90 40.63 28.14
CA VAL A 252 37.27 40.32 26.75
C VAL A 252 36.22 40.85 25.78
N SER A 253 36.66 41.20 24.59
CA SER A 253 35.81 41.62 23.49
C SER A 253 35.53 40.43 22.57
N VAL A 254 34.26 40.25 22.19
CA VAL A 254 33.82 39.20 21.29
C VAL A 254 33.29 39.83 20.01
N ALA A 255 33.87 39.47 18.87
CA ALA A 255 33.40 39.91 17.55
C ALA A 255 32.15 39.12 17.13
N ASP A 256 31.41 39.64 16.15
CA ASP A 256 30.17 39.02 15.66
C ASP A 256 30.39 37.61 15.07
N ASP A 257 31.64 37.27 14.72
CA ASP A 257 32.07 35.95 14.25
C ASP A 257 32.46 34.98 15.39
N GLY A 258 32.31 35.39 16.65
CA GLY A 258 32.66 34.59 17.83
C GLY A 258 34.12 34.68 18.26
N THR A 259 34.97 35.44 17.56
CA THR A 259 36.38 35.60 17.94
C THR A 259 36.50 36.38 19.25
N VAL A 260 37.16 35.79 20.24
CA VAL A 260 37.44 36.41 21.54
C VAL A 260 38.81 37.06 21.52
N THR A 261 38.86 38.35 21.82
CA THR A 261 40.08 39.14 21.90
C THR A 261 40.20 39.81 23.26
N MET A 262 41.43 39.99 23.73
CA MET A 262 41.71 40.61 25.02
C MET A 262 42.46 41.91 24.76
N PRO A 263 41.79 43.08 24.84
CA PRO A 263 42.50 44.35 24.87
C PRO A 263 43.33 44.44 26.16
N ALA A 264 44.34 45.32 26.18
CA ALA A 264 45.09 45.58 27.40
C ALA A 264 44.14 46.17 28.46
N THR A 265 43.76 45.37 29.45
CA THR A 265 42.73 45.71 30.42
C THR A 265 43.24 45.48 31.84
N THR A 266 42.65 46.21 32.78
CA THR A 266 42.91 46.00 34.21
C THR A 266 42.15 44.78 34.70
N LYS A 267 42.79 43.97 35.53
CA LYS A 267 42.16 42.87 36.26
C LYS A 267 40.89 43.34 36.98
N VAL A 268 39.80 42.60 36.84
CA VAL A 268 38.52 42.92 37.49
C VAL A 268 38.68 42.80 39.01
N ALA A 269 38.48 43.91 39.72
CA ALA A 269 38.55 43.95 41.18
C ALA A 269 37.37 43.17 41.78
N GLY A 270 37.63 42.20 42.66
CA GLY A 270 36.61 41.34 43.26
C GLY A 270 36.36 40.01 42.56
N GLY A 271 37.01 39.76 41.41
CA GLY A 271 36.91 38.50 40.69
C GLY A 271 35.74 38.46 39.71
N MET A 272 35.21 37.27 39.49
CA MET A 272 34.14 36.99 38.54
C MET A 272 32.82 37.68 38.94
N PRO A 273 32.13 38.40 38.03
CA PRO A 273 30.80 38.94 38.32
C PRO A 273 29.83 37.83 38.73
N ALA A 274 29.01 38.07 39.75
CA ALA A 274 28.07 37.06 40.27
C ALA A 274 26.99 36.65 39.25
N THR A 275 26.73 37.51 38.26
CA THR A 275 25.77 37.36 37.17
C THR A 275 26.37 36.71 35.91
N ALA A 276 27.70 36.49 35.88
CA ALA A 276 28.36 35.93 34.72
C ALA A 276 28.22 34.39 34.66
N ALA A 277 27.73 33.88 33.54
CA ALA A 277 27.54 32.45 33.27
C ALA A 277 28.41 31.97 32.10
N ALA A 278 28.85 30.71 32.13
CA ALA A 278 29.66 30.15 31.06
C ALA A 278 28.84 30.00 29.77
N VAL A 279 29.39 30.46 28.65
CA VAL A 279 28.73 30.44 27.34
C VAL A 279 29.67 29.88 26.26
N THR A 280 29.10 29.24 25.24
CA THR A 280 29.85 28.64 24.12
C THR A 280 29.58 29.34 22.79
N GLU A 281 28.60 30.25 22.74
CA GLU A 281 28.16 30.97 21.55
C GLU A 281 27.97 32.45 21.89
N THR A 282 28.03 33.31 20.86
CA THR A 282 27.71 34.72 21.01
C THR A 282 26.27 34.88 21.51
N GLN A 283 26.13 35.59 22.62
CA GLN A 283 24.84 35.91 23.20
C GLN A 283 24.21 37.09 22.44
N PRO A 284 22.90 37.07 22.22
CA PRO A 284 22.20 38.20 21.60
C PRO A 284 22.41 39.44 22.47
N LYS A 285 22.82 40.56 21.86
CA LYS A 285 22.86 41.86 22.55
C LYS A 285 21.48 42.11 23.13
N THR A 286 21.40 42.27 24.45
CA THR A 286 20.15 42.59 25.13
C THR A 286 19.66 43.95 24.63
N CYS A 287 18.74 43.96 23.67
CA CYS A 287 17.99 45.17 23.36
C CYS A 287 17.22 45.54 24.63
N SER A 288 17.58 46.67 25.26
CA SER A 288 16.72 47.24 26.27
C SER A 288 15.37 47.52 25.61
N SER A 289 14.34 46.84 26.12
CA SER A 289 12.97 46.99 25.68
C SER A 289 12.49 48.39 26.06
N GLN A 290 12.77 49.39 25.24
CA GLN A 290 12.02 50.64 25.24
C GLN A 290 10.74 50.34 24.47
N TYR A 291 9.69 50.07 25.25
CA TYR A 291 8.29 50.03 24.80
C TYR A 291 7.89 51.32 24.09
#